data_AF-A0A381R7Y1-F1
#
_entry.id   AF-A0A381R7Y1-F1
#
_cell.length_a   1.000
_cell.length_b   1.000
_cell.length_c   1.000
_cell.angle_alpha   90.00
_cell.angle_beta   90.00
_cell.angle_gamma   90.00
#
_symmetry.space_group_name_H-M   'P 1'
#
loop_
_entity.id
_entity.type
_entity.pdbx_description
1 polymer ?
#
loop_
_entity_poly.entity_id
_entity_poly.type
_entity_poly.pdbx_seq_one_letter_code
_entity_poly.pdbx_strand_id
1 'polypeptide(L)' 'MYIGSSPLCKKNSDYLTLQGERFLKGESAPDFSKEDYEVNFLNRATMDDLSDLGKKQMGFTPW' A
#
# COMPACT_ATOMS: atom_id res chain seq x y z
N MET A 1 -13.83 -2.58 -6.91
CA MET A 1 -12.61 -1.82 -6.55
C MET A 1 -13.02 -0.43 -6.13
N TYR A 2 -12.72 -0.03 -4.90
CA TYR A 2 -12.86 1.37 -4.45
C TYR A 2 -11.51 2.06 -4.65
N ILE A 3 -11.47 3.11 -5.48
CA ILE A 3 -10.24 3.82 -5.82
C ILE A 3 -10.54 5.33 -5.71
N GLY A 4 -10.10 5.94 -4.61
CA GLY A 4 -10.25 7.37 -4.37
C GLY A 4 -9.08 8.18 -4.92
N SER A 5 -9.28 9.49 -5.05
CA SER A 5 -8.19 10.43 -5.33
C SER A 5 -7.64 10.99 -4.01
N SER A 6 -6.36 10.69 -3.73
CA SER A 6 -5.66 11.17 -2.53
C SER A 6 -4.42 11.95 -2.97
N PRO A 7 -4.47 13.31 -2.98
CA PRO A 7 -3.38 14.12 -3.51
C PRO A 7 -2.14 14.06 -2.61
N LEU A 8 -0.95 14.28 -3.18
CA LEU A 8 0.30 14.32 -2.42
C LEU A 8 0.28 15.50 -1.44
N CYS A 9 0.30 15.20 -0.15
CA CYS A 9 0.42 16.16 0.94
C CYS A 9 1.02 15.48 2.17
N LYS A 10 1.48 16.26 3.15
CA LYS A 10 2.10 15.75 4.40
C LYS A 10 1.28 14.62 5.04
N LYS A 11 -0.03 14.85 5.23
CA LYS A 11 -0.94 13.86 5.85
C LYS A 11 -0.97 12.53 5.10
N ASN A 12 -1.08 12.59 3.78
CA ASN A 12 -1.18 11.39 2.95
C ASN A 12 0.17 10.68 2.84
N SER A 13 1.27 11.44 2.78
CA SER A 13 2.63 10.88 2.82
C SER A 13 2.93 10.18 4.14
N ASP A 14 2.48 10.72 5.27
CA ASP A 14 2.64 10.09 6.59
C ASP A 14 1.91 8.73 6.67
N TYR A 15 0.77 8.60 5.98
CA TYR A 15 0.04 7.33 5.88
C TYR A 15 0.80 6.27 5.06
N LEU A 16 1.51 6.68 4.01
CA LEU A 16 2.21 5.76 3.10
C LEU A 16 3.27 4.91 3.81
N THR A 17 3.91 5.42 4.87
CA THR A 17 4.87 4.63 5.64
C THR A 17 4.23 3.37 6.21
N LEU A 18 3.10 3.51 6.91
CA LEU A 18 2.42 2.37 7.52
C LEU A 18 1.74 1.49 6.46
N GLN A 19 1.10 2.09 5.46
CA GLN A 19 0.46 1.36 4.36
C GLN A 19 1.47 0.53 3.56
N GLY A 20 2.67 1.06 3.30
CA GLY A 20 3.72 0.36 2.60
C GLY A 20 4.19 -0.89 3.35
N GLU A 21 4.38 -0.80 4.67
CA GLU A 21 4.73 -1.95 5.50
C GLU A 21 3.66 -3.04 5.48
N ARG A 22 2.37 -2.66 5.54
CA ARG A 22 1.25 -3.62 5.47
C ARG A 22 1.17 -4.30 4.11
N PHE A 23 1.37 -3.54 3.02
CA PHE A 23 1.41 -4.10 1.67
C PHE A 23 2.50 -5.17 1.50
N LEU A 24 3.71 -4.90 2.02
CA LEU A 24 4.82 -5.86 1.96
C LEU A 24 4.47 -7.18 2.67
N LYS A 25 3.80 -7.09 3.82
CA LYS A 25 3.38 -8.26 4.63
C LYS A 25 2.10 -8.93 4.13
N GLY A 26 1.32 -8.27 3.26
CA GLY A 26 -0.02 -8.75 2.87
C GLY A 26 -1.05 -8.62 3.99
N GLU A 27 -0.81 -7.72 4.95
CA GLU A 27 -1.71 -7.43 6.06
C GLU A 27 -2.80 -6.43 5.62
N SER A 28 -3.89 -6.38 6.38
CA SER A 28 -4.95 -5.38 6.17
C SER A 28 -4.38 -3.96 6.25
N ALA A 29 -4.90 -3.07 5.40
CA ALA A 29 -4.57 -1.65 5.46
C ALA A 29 -4.91 -1.06 6.85
N PRO A 30 -4.13 -0.09 7.35
CA PRO A 30 -4.16 0.35 8.74
C PRO A 30 -5.43 1.07 9.17
N ASP A 31 -6.26 1.52 8.23
CA ASP A 31 -7.58 2.13 8.46
C ASP A 31 -8.73 1.11 8.44
N PHE A 32 -8.45 -0.17 8.19
CA PHE A 32 -9.43 -1.26 8.22
C PHE A 32 -9.22 -2.19 9.43
N SER A 33 -10.21 -3.06 9.66
CA SER A 33 -10.11 -4.16 10.63
C SER A 33 -8.91 -5.05 10.30
N LYS A 34 -8.18 -5.46 11.35
CA LYS A 34 -6.98 -6.30 11.22
C LYS A 34 -7.36 -7.77 11.01
N GLU A 35 -7.86 -8.08 9.82
CA GLU A 35 -8.29 -9.43 9.44
C GLU A 35 -7.16 -10.23 8.79
N ASP A 36 -6.23 -9.57 8.09
CA ASP A 36 -4.97 -10.14 7.56
C ASP A 36 -5.15 -11.40 6.69
N TYR A 37 -6.30 -11.55 6.01
CA TYR A 37 -6.61 -12.75 5.22
C TYR A 37 -5.58 -13.06 4.13
N GLU A 38 -5.05 -12.03 3.47
CA GLU A 38 -4.21 -12.15 2.28
C GLU A 38 -2.75 -12.51 2.58
N VAL A 39 -2.35 -12.61 3.86
CA VAL A 39 -0.97 -12.91 4.28
C VAL A 39 -0.46 -14.21 3.66
N ASN A 40 -1.33 -15.22 3.51
CA ASN A 40 -0.97 -16.55 2.99
C ASN A 40 -1.58 -16.85 1.61
N PHE A 41 -2.15 -15.85 0.93
CA PHE A 41 -2.75 -16.07 -0.38
C PHE A 41 -1.68 -16.30 -1.44
N LEU A 42 -1.90 -17.31 -2.29
CA LEU A 42 -1.09 -17.53 -3.48
C LEU A 42 -1.43 -16.48 -4.53
N ASN A 43 -0.42 -16.02 -5.27
CA ASN A 43 -0.55 -15.02 -6.35
C ASN A 43 -1.11 -13.65 -5.89
N ARG A 44 -0.94 -13.29 -4.61
CA ARG A 44 -1.17 -11.91 -4.15
C ARG A 44 -0.18 -10.98 -4.85
N ALA A 45 -0.63 -9.79 -5.25
CA ALA A 45 0.26 -8.76 -5.77
C ALA A 45 1.36 -8.37 -4.76
N THR A 46 2.53 -8.06 -5.30
CA THR A 46 3.77 -7.79 -4.56
C THR A 46 4.44 -6.53 -5.10
N MET A 47 5.63 -6.21 -4.56
CA MET A 47 6.45 -5.11 -5.03
C MET A 47 6.82 -5.21 -6.52
N ASP A 48 6.94 -6.44 -7.03
CA ASP A 48 7.37 -6.71 -8.40
C ASP A 48 6.27 -6.39 -9.42
N ASP A 49 5.02 -6.36 -8.96
CA ASP A 49 3.86 -5.98 -9.79
C ASP A 49 3.69 -4.46 -9.90
N LEU A 50 4.43 -3.67 -9.10
CA LEU A 50 4.36 -2.22 -9.15
C LEU A 50 5.21 -1.65 -10.29
N SER A 51 4.57 -0.81 -11.11
CA SER A 51 5.29 0.11 -12.00
C SER A 51 6.09 1.14 -11.20
N ASP A 52 6.98 1.87 -11.87
CA ASP A 52 7.73 2.96 -11.23
C ASP A 52 6.81 4.03 -10.64
N LEU A 53 5.70 4.35 -11.32
CA LEU A 53 4.67 5.24 -10.80
C LEU A 53 4.00 4.63 -9.55
N GLY A 54 3.68 3.34 -9.57
CA GLY A 54 3.11 2.64 -8.42
C GLY A 54 4.02 2.68 -7.19
N LYS A 55 5.34 2.51 -7.39
CA LYS A 55 6.34 2.62 -6.30
C LYS A 55 6.36 4.03 -5.69
N LYS A 56 6.28 5.08 -6.50
CA LYS A 56 6.17 6.47 -6.03
C LYS A 56 4.85 6.72 -5.28
N GLN A 57 3.73 6.27 -5.84
CA GLN A 57 2.40 6.44 -5.24
C GLN A 57 2.24 5.68 -3.92
N MET A 58 2.96 4.56 -3.75
CA MET A 58 3.01 3.78 -2.51
C MET A 58 4.10 4.26 -1.52
N GLY A 59 4.89 5.28 -1.87
CA GLY A 59 5.91 5.84 -0.99
C GLY A 59 7.20 5.02 -0.86
N PHE A 60 7.43 4.04 -1.73
CA PHE A 60 8.66 3.25 -1.75
C PHE A 60 9.83 3.97 -2.44
N THR A 61 9.52 4.96 -3.27
CA THR A 61 10.51 5.81 -3.93
C THR A 61 10.08 7.28 -3.87
N PRO A 62 11.03 8.24 -3.92
CA PRO A 62 10.70 9.67 -3.98
C PRO A 62 9.92 10.05 -5.23
N TRP A 63 9.09 11.09 -5.12
CA TRP A 63 8.42 11.73 -6.26
C TRP A 63 9.41 12.38 -7.22
#